data_AF-A0A7C3K789-F1
#
_entry.id   AF-A0A7C3K789-F1
#
_cell.length_a   1.000
_cell.length_b   1.000
_cell.length_c   1.000
_cell.angle_alpha   90.00
_cell.angle_beta   90.00
_cell.angle_gamma   90.00
#
_symmetry.space_group_name_H-M   'P 1'
#
loop_
_entity.id
_entity.type
_entity.pdbx_description
1 polymer ?
#
loop_
_entity_poly.entity_id
_entity_poly.type
_entity_poly.pdbx_seq_one_letter_code
_entity_poly.pdbx_strand_id
1 'polypeptide(L)'
;MPPQAFADTITGLGQAGLSRSPGWTRLVIEKPFGRDLRSARELNRVVHAYFDEQQVYRIDHYLGMETVQNLLIFRAANAIFEKHLEPGPRGERAGHRGGERGHRRAGRIL
;
A
#
# COMPACT_ATOMS: atom_id res chain seq x y z
N MET A 1 -9.90 -9.75 -18.98
CA MET A 1 -10.98 -10.34 -18.16
C MET A 1 -11.75 -9.20 -17.47
N PRO A 2 -13.09 -9.27 -17.35
CA PRO A 2 -13.86 -8.27 -16.60
C PRO A 2 -13.53 -8.31 -15.10
N PRO A 3 -13.53 -7.17 -14.38
CA PRO A 3 -13.10 -7.10 -12.98
C PRO A 3 -13.87 -7.98 -12.01
N GLN A 4 -15.15 -8.23 -12.29
CA GLN A 4 -16.02 -9.07 -11.45
C GLN A 4 -15.52 -10.52 -11.38
N ALA A 5 -14.83 -11.00 -12.42
CA ALA A 5 -14.33 -12.36 -12.49
C ALA A 5 -12.98 -12.55 -11.79
N PHE A 6 -12.34 -11.47 -11.30
CA PHE A 6 -10.99 -11.55 -10.71
C PHE A 6 -10.96 -12.45 -9.47
N ALA A 7 -11.88 -12.21 -8.52
CA ALA A 7 -11.90 -12.93 -7.25
C ALA A 7 -12.08 -14.44 -7.47
N ASP A 8 -13.06 -14.82 -8.30
CA ASP A 8 -13.37 -16.22 -8.60
C ASP A 8 -12.20 -16.89 -9.34
N THR A 9 -11.60 -16.20 -10.32
CA THR A 9 -10.46 -16.72 -11.08
C THR A 9 -9.24 -16.94 -10.19
N ILE A 10 -8.88 -15.97 -9.35
CA ILE A 10 -7.74 -16.06 -8.43
C ILE A 10 -7.96 -17.21 -7.44
N THR A 11 -9.18 -17.32 -6.90
CA THR A 11 -9.57 -18.40 -5.98
C THR A 11 -9.45 -19.76 -6.65
N GLY A 12 -9.98 -19.92 -7.87
CA GLY A 12 -9.89 -21.16 -8.63
C GLY A 12 -8.44 -21.56 -8.94
N LEU A 13 -7.60 -20.61 -9.37
CA LEU A 13 -6.17 -20.86 -9.62
C LEU A 13 -5.44 -21.31 -8.35
N GLY A 14 -5.71 -20.67 -7.22
CA GLY A 14 -5.13 -21.03 -5.93
C GLY A 14 -5.59 -22.40 -5.42
N GLN A 15 -6.87 -22.71 -5.54
CA GLN A 15 -7.45 -24.01 -5.17
C GLN A 15 -6.92 -25.16 -6.05
N ALA A 16 -6.68 -24.91 -7.33
CA ALA A 16 -6.05 -25.85 -8.24
C ALA A 16 -4.55 -26.06 -7.95
N GLY A 17 -3.98 -25.36 -6.97
CA GLY A 17 -2.57 -25.46 -6.60
C GLY A 17 -1.62 -24.72 -7.56
N LEU A 18 -2.14 -23.98 -8.55
CA LEU A 18 -1.32 -23.33 -9.57
C LEU A 18 -0.48 -22.17 -9.03
N SER A 19 -0.82 -21.65 -7.84
CA SER A 19 0.00 -20.64 -7.16
C SER A 19 1.31 -21.20 -6.58
N ARG A 20 1.43 -22.54 -6.46
CA ARG A 20 2.60 -23.24 -5.92
C ARG A 20 3.17 -24.19 -6.98
N SER A 21 4.12 -23.69 -7.76
CA SER A 21 4.87 -24.46 -8.76
C SER A 21 6.28 -24.77 -8.27
N PRO A 22 6.94 -25.85 -8.73
CA PRO A 22 8.39 -26.05 -8.55
C PRO A 22 9.23 -24.91 -9.16
N GLY A 23 8.68 -24.20 -10.15
CA GLY A 23 9.26 -22.99 -10.73
C GLY A 23 8.61 -21.72 -10.18
N TRP A 24 8.79 -20.60 -10.89
CA TRP A 24 8.12 -19.36 -10.53
C TRP A 24 6.69 -19.33 -11.07
N THR A 25 5.76 -18.88 -10.24
CA THR A 25 4.39 -18.50 -10.65
C THR A 25 4.23 -17.01 -10.37
N ARG A 26 3.67 -16.27 -11.33
CA ARG A 26 3.35 -14.84 -11.18
C ARG A 26 1.90 -14.58 -11.55
N LEU A 27 1.21 -13.79 -10.73
CA LEU A 27 -0.13 -13.29 -10.99
C LEU A 27 -0.04 -11.86 -11.51
N VAL A 28 -0.44 -11.66 -12.76
CA VAL A 28 -0.52 -10.33 -13.38
C VAL A 28 -1.96 -9.85 -13.35
N ILE A 29 -2.22 -8.69 -12.75
CA ILE A 29 -3.56 -8.12 -12.59
C ILE A 29 -3.58 -6.75 -13.28
N GLU A 30 -4.61 -6.54 -14.09
CA GLU A 30 -4.90 -5.25 -14.73
C GLU A 30 -5.87 -4.40 -13.90
N LYS A 31 -5.81 -3.08 -14.07
CA LYS A 31 -6.80 -2.16 -13.51
C LYS A 31 -8.21 -2.44 -14.07
N PRO A 32 -9.29 -2.10 -13.33
CA PRO A 32 -9.31 -1.52 -11.98
C PRO A 32 -9.05 -2.55 -10.87
N PHE A 33 -8.25 -2.16 -9.86
CA PHE A 33 -7.96 -2.97 -8.67
C PHE A 33 -9.05 -2.90 -7.59
N GLY A 34 -10.23 -2.42 -7.94
CA GLY A 34 -11.27 -1.96 -7.01
C GLY A 34 -11.85 -0.63 -7.50
N ARG A 35 -13.05 -0.30 -7.03
CA ARG A 35 -13.72 0.98 -7.34
C ARG A 35 -13.63 1.98 -6.20
N ASP A 36 -13.24 1.51 -5.02
CA ASP A 36 -13.06 2.27 -3.79
C ASP A 36 -12.06 1.53 -2.88
N LEU A 37 -11.71 2.16 -1.76
CA LEU A 37 -10.77 1.58 -0.79
C LEU A 37 -11.24 0.21 -0.24
N ARG A 38 -12.55 0.03 -0.04
CA ARG A 38 -13.10 -1.20 0.53
C ARG A 38 -12.93 -2.36 -0.43
N SER A 39 -13.39 -2.20 -1.67
CA SER A 39 -13.28 -3.18 -2.75
C SER A 39 -11.82 -3.48 -3.12
N ALA A 40 -10.93 -2.48 -3.08
CA ALA A 40 -9.50 -2.72 -3.31
C ALA A 40 -8.87 -3.59 -2.21
N ARG A 41 -9.20 -3.33 -0.95
CA ARG A 41 -8.76 -4.18 0.18
C ARG A 41 -9.31 -5.59 0.07
N GLU A 42 -10.54 -5.75 -0.41
CA GLU A 42 -11.16 -7.05 -0.61
C GLU A 42 -10.46 -7.86 -1.70
N LEU A 43 -10.22 -7.26 -2.87
CA LEU A 43 -9.41 -7.90 -3.92
C LEU A 43 -8.02 -8.27 -3.40
N ASN A 44 -7.38 -7.37 -2.66
CA ASN A 44 -6.05 -7.63 -2.11
C ASN A 44 -6.03 -8.81 -1.13
N ARG A 45 -7.07 -8.97 -0.30
CA ARG A 45 -7.20 -10.14 0.57
C ARG A 45 -7.33 -11.45 -0.22
N VAL A 46 -8.14 -11.45 -1.28
CA VAL A 46 -8.32 -12.64 -2.13
C VAL A 46 -7.01 -13.03 -2.81
N VAL A 47 -6.26 -12.06 -3.33
CA VAL A 47 -4.93 -12.28 -3.91
C VAL A 47 -4.00 -12.95 -2.90
N HIS A 48 -3.88 -12.38 -1.70
CA HIS A 48 -2.95 -12.88 -0.68
C HIS A 48 -3.39 -14.16 0.04
N ALA A 49 -4.62 -14.63 -0.18
CA ALA A 49 -5.01 -15.95 0.27
C ALA A 49 -4.25 -17.06 -0.49
N TYR A 50 -3.74 -16.77 -1.70
CA TYR A 50 -3.17 -17.78 -2.59
C TYR A 50 -1.78 -17.43 -3.14
N PHE A 51 -1.43 -16.15 -3.23
CA PHE A 51 -0.18 -15.65 -3.81
C PHE A 51 0.56 -14.73 -2.84
N ASP A 52 1.87 -14.95 -2.71
CA ASP A 52 2.75 -14.04 -1.98
C ASP A 52 2.94 -12.72 -2.77
N GLU A 53 3.16 -11.59 -2.08
CA GLU A 53 3.27 -10.27 -2.75
C GLU A 53 4.36 -10.24 -3.84
N GLN A 54 5.46 -10.99 -3.67
CA GLN A 54 6.53 -11.10 -4.68
C GLN A 54 6.07 -11.77 -5.99
N GLN A 55 4.96 -12.51 -5.95
CA GLN A 55 4.36 -13.13 -7.13
C GLN A 55 3.37 -12.21 -7.84
N VAL A 56 2.97 -11.09 -7.23
CA VAL A 56 1.85 -10.27 -7.70
C VAL A 56 2.37 -9.04 -8.44
N TYR A 57 1.98 -8.92 -9.71
CA TYR A 57 2.33 -7.80 -10.57
C TYR A 57 1.05 -7.04 -10.96
N ARG A 58 0.86 -5.86 -10.38
CA ARG A 58 -0.27 -4.98 -10.66
C ARG A 58 0.14 -4.01 -11.77
N ILE A 59 -0.50 -4.11 -12.93
CA ILE A 59 -0.11 -3.34 -14.10
C ILE A 59 -0.71 -1.93 -14.03
N ASP A 60 0.18 -0.94 -14.05
CA ASP A 60 -0.16 0.43 -14.37
C ASP A 60 0.67 0.88 -15.58
N HIS A 61 0.00 1.02 -16.72
CA HIS A 61 0.62 1.41 -18.00
C HIS A 61 1.43 2.72 -17.93
N TYR A 62 1.11 3.66 -17.02
CA TYR A 62 1.90 4.88 -16.88
C TYR A 62 3.32 4.59 -16.40
N LEU A 63 3.50 3.57 -15.55
CA LEU A 63 4.83 3.16 -15.05
C LEU A 63 5.68 2.52 -16.17
N GLY A 64 5.07 2.11 -17.27
CA GLY A 64 5.76 1.60 -18.47
C GLY A 64 6.22 2.69 -19.44
N MET A 65 5.82 3.94 -19.25
CA MET A 65 6.16 5.03 -20.18
C MET A 65 7.61 5.49 -19.97
N GLU A 66 8.36 5.62 -21.06
CA GLU A 66 9.77 6.04 -21.03
C GLU A 66 9.97 7.36 -20.26
N THR A 67 9.10 8.34 -20.49
CA THR A 67 9.15 9.64 -19.81
C THR A 67 8.94 9.53 -18.30
N VAL A 68 8.09 8.59 -17.85
CA VAL A 68 7.81 8.36 -16.42
C VAL A 68 8.98 7.61 -15.77
N GLN A 69 9.58 6.63 -16.45
CA GLN A 69 10.75 5.92 -15.93
C GLN A 69 11.97 6.85 -15.81
N ASN A 70 12.14 7.75 -16.78
CA ASN A 70 13.21 8.74 -16.78
C ASN A 70 13.10 9.75 -15.62
N LEU A 71 11.92 9.91 -15.00
CA LEU A 71 11.74 10.84 -13.89
C LEU A 71 12.61 10.48 -12.68
N LEU A 72 12.71 9.18 -12.34
CA LEU A 72 13.51 8.73 -11.19
C LEU A 72 15.00 8.95 -11.42
N ILE A 73 15.47 8.63 -12.63
CA ILE A 73 16.86 8.83 -13.05
C ILE A 73 17.18 10.33 -13.08
N PHE A 74 16.28 11.14 -13.65
CA PHE A 74 16.45 12.58 -13.74
C PHE A 74 16.55 13.24 -12.36
N ARG A 75 15.69 12.84 -11.41
CA ARG A 75 15.79 13.32 -10.01
C ARG A 75 17.14 12.98 -9.39
N ALA A 76 17.58 11.73 -9.50
CA ALA A 76 18.78 11.25 -8.83
C ALA A 76 20.08 11.77 -9.46
N ALA A 77 20.11 11.96 -10.78
CA ALA A 77 21.30 12.43 -11.49
C ALA A 77 21.56 13.94 -11.35
N ASN A 78 20.58 14.71 -10.85
CA ASN A 78 20.66 16.16 -10.77
C ASN A 78 20.51 16.65 -9.34
N ALA A 79 21.62 17.06 -8.71
CA ALA A 79 21.68 17.50 -7.31
C ALA A 79 20.73 18.68 -6.99
N ILE A 80 20.45 19.54 -7.97
CA ILE A 80 19.47 20.63 -7.82
C ILE A 80 18.07 20.05 -7.56
N PHE A 81 17.65 19.04 -8.31
CA PHE A 81 16.33 18.44 -8.18
C PHE A 81 16.24 17.49 -6.97
N GLU A 82 17.29 16.72 -6.69
CA GLU A 82 17.34 15.84 -5.53
C GLU A 82 17.09 16.62 -4.23
N LYS A 83 17.83 17.70 -3.99
CA LYS A 83 17.73 18.50 -2.76
C LYS A 83 16.37 19.17 -2.53
N HIS A 84 15.68 19.55 -3.60
CA HIS A 84 14.40 20.29 -3.49
C HIS A 84 13.18 19.38 -3.46
N LEU A 85 13.33 18.10 -3.82
CA LEU A 85 12.27 17.10 -3.81
C LEU A 85 12.28 16.22 -2.55
N GLU A 86 13.25 16.40 -1.65
CA GLU A 86 13.23 15.78 -0.33
C GLU A 86 12.08 16.36 0.52
N PRO A 87 11.25 15.51 1.15
CA PRO A 87 10.24 16.00 2.08
C PRO A 87 10.92 16.71 3.25
N GLY A 88 10.42 17.90 3.59
CA GLY A 88 10.91 18.68 4.73
C GLY A 88 10.83 17.88 6.05
N PRO A 89 11.59 18.29 7.08
CA PRO A 89 11.62 17.58 8.36
C PRO A 89 10.19 17.39 8.88
N ARG A 90 9.79 16.14 9.08
CA ARG A 90 8.46 15.82 9.59
C ARG A 90 8.35 16.40 10.99
N GLY A 91 7.58 17.49 11.11
CA GLY A 91 7.28 18.14 12.38
C GLY A 91 6.80 17.10 13.39
N GLU A 92 7.56 16.97 14.46
CA GLU A 92 7.22 16.22 15.66
C GLU A 92 5.81 16.63 16.09
N ARG A 93 4.86 15.70 16.06
CA ARG A 93 3.49 15.95 16.52
C ARG A 93 3.58 16.23 18.02
N ALA A 94 3.37 17.49 18.40
CA ALA A 94 3.27 17.92 19.78
C ALA A 94 2.29 17.01 20.54
N GLY A 95 2.83 16.30 21.53
CA GLY A 95 2.08 15.44 22.42
C GLY A 95 0.94 16.21 23.07
N HIS A 96 -0.27 15.73 22.84
CA HIS A 96 -1.48 16.12 23.54
C HIS A 96 -1.29 15.76 25.03
N ARG A 97 -0.79 16.70 25.84
CA ARG A 97 -0.81 16.56 27.31
C ARG A 97 -2.21 16.91 27.79
N GLY A 98 -2.97 15.87 28.10
CA GLY A 98 -4.22 16.00 28.87
C GLY A 98 -3.95 16.66 30.22
N GLY A 99 -4.59 17.81 30.44
CA GLY A 99 -4.64 18.47 31.73
C GLY A 99 -5.74 17.84 32.58
N GLU A 100 -5.38 16.86 33.40
CA GLU A 100 -6.18 16.44 34.55
C GLU A 100 -5.37 16.67 35.82
N ARG A 101 -5.85 17.59 36.67
CA ARG A 101 -5.87 17.50 38.14
C ARG A 101 -6.31 18.84 38.75
N GLY A 102 -7.62 18.96 38.99
CA GLY A 102 -8.21 20.02 39.77
C GLY A 102 -9.27 19.46 40.72
N HIS A 103 -8.83 18.78 41.78
CA HIS A 103 -9.67 18.51 42.95
C HIS A 103 -8.77 18.20 44.16
N ARG A 104 -8.48 19.21 44.98
CA ARG A 104 -8.12 19.00 46.40
C ARG A 104 -9.19 19.69 47.23
N ARG A 105 -10.04 18.88 47.86
CA ARG A 105 -10.92 19.30 48.93
C ARG A 105 -10.06 19.71 50.13
N ALA A 106 -10.23 20.94 50.58
CA ALA A 106 -9.86 21.35 51.91
C ALA A 106 -10.90 20.81 52.90
N GLY A 107 -10.46 20.15 53.97
CA GLY A 107 -11.37 19.66 55.01
C GLY A 107 -10.72 18.78 56.06
N ARG A 108 -10.30 19.43 57.16
CA ARG A 108 -10.61 19.06 58.56
C ARG A 108 -9.69 18.07 59.32
N ILE A 109 -8.94 18.67 60.27
CA ILE A 109 -8.78 18.32 61.70
C ILE A 109 -8.59 16.84 62.06
N LEU A 110 -7.35 16.48 62.45
CA LEU A 110 -6.92 16.15 63.83
C LEU A 110 -5.39 16.20 63.88
#